data_AF-A0A8K0A8U0-F1
#
_entry.id   AF-A0A8K0A8U0-F1
#
_cell.length_a   1.000
_cell.length_b   1.000
_cell.length_c   1.000
_cell.angle_alpha   90.00
_cell.angle_beta   90.00
_cell.angle_gamma   90.00
#
_symmetry.space_group_name_H-M   'P 1'
#
loop_
_entity.id
_entity.type
_entity.pdbx_description
1 polymer ?
#
loop_
_entity_poly.entity_id
_entity_poly.type
_entity_poly.pdbx_seq_one_letter_code
_entity_poly.pdbx_strand_id
1 'polypeptide(L)'
;MTMEELQQKYRSCAKELRLFHGELVSNEKNVKRLGRDIAESEGQLEEFHQEIRKSEEELNKFHQELRDKERKILDGFYKDLKKDENRTTVEEDDGWLKPRYFQSPAPPEKREKSNVEEEYRNKYLEDSRLVIKRKDHYIAEAQKLLDEKDRYIDQSRALARQKDIYIKDFRKLGETKDRYIQESKRVEEERDKWLAQIKKLMEDTESCVRELTGTRDNMTRELDNIKEEKAKMLGALDTYEFESQRNAKEKDRLRDELQQTKLEKDKITKEKDKYVFEDYKGRERTAKLREELHGIKQEKQMLDRTVRMLKERTEKYEERMRRQDKHIHDLTSHIRTLTHETEKKTRLMESEKEELQKERKKLEKTHTKSEEKLKRKLQEMSATVDKKDREISILVKKLNTQAKQIEITQIQLHQKKTGKGAAPGADS
;
A
#
# COMPACT_ATOMS: atom_id res chain seq x y z
N MET A 1 8.45 10.43 40.29
CA MET A 1 8.18 11.55 41.22
C MET A 1 7.23 12.50 40.50
N THR A 2 6.06 12.77 41.05
CA THR A 2 5.10 13.67 40.41
C THR A 2 5.52 15.13 40.62
N MET A 3 5.03 16.04 39.77
CA MET A 3 5.31 17.48 39.91
C MET A 3 4.86 18.01 41.29
N GLU A 4 3.77 17.45 41.84
CA GLU A 4 3.27 17.78 43.18
C GLU A 4 4.22 17.34 44.30
N GLU A 5 4.77 16.12 44.22
CA GLU A 5 5.76 15.63 45.18
C GLU A 5 7.01 16.51 45.22
N LEU A 6 7.46 16.97 44.05
CA LEU A 6 8.62 17.87 43.92
C LEU A 6 8.32 19.24 44.55
N GLN A 7 7.15 19.81 44.27
CA GLN A 7 6.72 21.07 44.86
C GLN A 7 6.58 20.98 46.38
N GLN A 8 6.08 19.86 46.90
CA GLN A 8 5.94 19.65 48.34
C GLN A 8 7.29 19.54 49.02
N LYS A 9 8.26 18.81 48.44
CA LYS A 9 9.65 18.77 48.93
C LYS A 9 10.29 20.15 48.96
N TYR A 10 10.13 20.94 47.89
CA TYR A 10 10.65 22.31 47.83
C TYR A 10 10.06 23.21 48.92
N ARG A 11 8.74 23.14 49.15
CA ARG A 11 8.07 23.91 50.20
C ARG A 11 8.52 23.52 51.61
N SER A 12 8.67 22.21 51.88
CA SER A 12 9.17 21.72 53.16
C SER A 12 10.57 22.24 53.42
N CYS A 13 11.45 22.09 52.42
CA CYS A 13 12.82 22.54 52.50
C CYS A 13 12.93 24.06 52.70
N ALA A 14 12.16 24.86 51.95
CA ALA A 14 12.11 26.31 52.13
C ALA A 14 11.56 26.75 53.51
N LYS A 15 10.78 25.92 54.20
CA LYS A 15 10.30 26.18 55.56
C LYS A 15 11.38 25.88 56.58
N GLU A 16 12.05 24.74 56.47
CA GLU A 16 13.19 24.37 57.30
C GLU A 16 14.32 25.41 57.17
N LEU A 17 14.65 25.82 55.94
CA LEU A 17 15.65 26.86 55.67
C LEU A 17 15.30 28.20 56.35
N ARG A 18 14.01 28.56 56.42
CA ARG A 18 13.60 29.78 57.12
C ARG A 18 13.72 29.68 58.64
N LEU A 19 13.33 28.54 59.22
CA LEU A 19 13.41 28.31 60.66
C LEU A 19 14.85 28.39 61.14
N PHE A 20 15.74 27.64 60.52
CA PHE A 20 17.14 27.66 60.92
C PHE A 20 17.84 28.99 60.64
N HIS A 21 17.53 29.68 59.52
CA HIS A 21 18.08 31.03 59.31
C HIS A 21 17.66 31.98 60.44
N GLY A 22 16.42 31.85 60.92
CA GLY A 22 15.94 32.57 62.10
C GLY A 22 16.73 32.25 63.37
N GLU A 23 17.02 30.97 63.62
CA GLU A 23 17.85 30.53 64.75
C GLU A 23 19.28 31.08 64.67
N LEU A 24 19.91 30.98 63.49
CA LEU A 24 21.28 31.46 63.27
C LEU A 24 21.39 32.97 63.49
N VAL A 25 20.42 33.74 62.98
CA VAL A 25 20.34 35.20 63.22
C VAL A 25 20.12 35.51 64.70
N SER A 26 19.33 34.71 65.41
CA SER A 26 19.13 34.85 66.86
C SER A 26 20.43 34.61 67.63
N ASN A 27 21.16 33.54 67.30
CA ASN A 27 22.41 33.19 67.96
C ASN A 27 23.52 34.23 67.66
N GLU A 28 23.61 34.72 66.41
CA GLU A 28 24.54 35.81 66.07
C GLU A 28 24.24 37.10 66.84
N LYS A 29 22.96 37.43 67.06
CA LYS A 29 22.56 38.55 67.92
C LYS A 29 22.98 38.33 69.37
N ASN A 30 22.92 37.10 69.88
CA ASN A 30 23.36 36.76 71.23
C ASN A 30 24.88 36.90 71.37
N VAL A 31 25.66 36.39 70.43
CA VAL A 31 27.13 36.59 70.38
C VAL A 31 27.47 38.08 70.38
N LYS A 32 26.80 38.87 69.53
CA LYS A 32 26.99 40.34 69.49
C LYS A 32 26.62 41.04 70.80
N ARG A 33 25.61 40.54 71.54
CA ARG A 33 25.26 41.07 72.88
C ARG A 33 26.37 40.77 73.87
N LEU A 34 26.77 39.50 73.99
CA LEU A 34 27.87 39.08 74.87
C LEU A 34 29.17 39.84 74.60
N GLY A 35 29.50 40.08 73.32
CA GLY A 35 30.68 40.87 72.95
C GLY A 35 30.62 42.32 73.43
N ARG A 36 29.44 42.95 73.43
CA ARG A 36 29.25 44.29 74.00
C ARG A 36 29.36 44.26 75.52
N ASP A 37 28.74 43.29 76.17
CA ASP A 37 28.77 43.15 77.65
C ASP A 37 30.22 42.95 78.15
N ILE A 38 31.03 42.19 77.40
CA ILE A 38 32.47 42.02 77.67
C ILE A 38 33.20 43.35 77.53
N ALA A 39 32.98 44.09 76.45
CA ALA A 39 33.65 45.38 76.22
C ALA A 39 33.30 46.42 77.29
N GLU A 40 32.04 46.46 77.74
CA GLU A 40 31.60 47.32 78.83
C GLU A 40 32.26 46.93 80.16
N SER A 41 32.30 45.64 80.46
CA SER A 41 32.95 45.10 81.68
C SER A 41 34.47 45.36 81.68
N GLU A 42 35.13 45.27 80.52
CA GLU A 42 36.54 45.63 80.35
C GLU A 42 36.79 47.11 80.64
N GLY A 43 35.92 47.98 80.12
CA GLY A 43 35.98 49.43 80.39
C GLY A 43 35.86 49.72 81.89
N GLN A 44 34.86 49.15 82.55
CA GLN A 44 34.66 49.31 84.01
C GLN A 44 35.85 48.79 84.81
N LEU A 45 36.42 47.64 84.43
CA LEU A 45 37.60 47.08 85.10
C LEU A 45 38.85 47.95 84.90
N GLU A 46 39.04 48.55 83.73
CA GLU A 46 40.17 49.44 83.48
C GLU A 46 40.05 50.73 84.31
N GLU A 47 38.84 51.31 84.40
CA GLU A 47 38.58 52.46 85.28
C GLU A 47 38.87 52.12 86.75
N PHE A 48 38.38 50.97 87.23
CA PHE A 48 38.63 50.52 88.61
C PHE A 48 40.12 50.24 88.86
N HIS A 49 40.84 49.68 87.88
CA HIS A 49 42.28 49.47 87.96
C HIS A 49 43.06 50.79 88.03
N GLN A 50 42.62 51.82 87.32
CA GLN A 50 43.20 53.17 87.44
C GLN A 50 42.94 53.80 88.82
N GLU A 51 41.75 53.58 89.40
CA GLU A 51 41.43 54.03 90.75
C GLU A 51 42.35 53.38 91.79
N ILE A 52 42.52 52.05 91.73
CA ILE A 52 43.45 51.33 92.60
C ILE A 52 44.87 51.89 92.47
N ARG A 53 45.37 52.13 91.25
CA ARG A 53 46.70 52.70 91.02
C ARG A 53 46.86 54.08 91.67
N LYS A 54 45.86 54.96 91.54
CA LYS A 54 45.88 56.28 92.21
C LYS A 54 45.91 56.14 93.72
N SER A 55 45.08 55.26 94.30
CA SER A 55 45.07 55.00 95.73
C SER A 55 46.39 54.39 96.24
N GLU A 56 47.07 53.54 95.46
CA GLU A 56 48.41 53.04 95.77
C GLU A 56 49.45 54.17 95.82
N GLU A 57 49.41 55.08 94.85
CA GLU A 57 50.32 56.23 94.80
C GLU A 57 50.11 57.16 96.00
N GLU A 58 48.85 57.45 96.35
CA GLU A 58 48.50 58.24 97.54
C GLU A 58 48.96 57.56 98.83
N LEU A 59 48.72 56.26 98.97
CA LEU A 59 49.15 55.49 100.12
C LEU A 59 50.69 55.47 100.23
N ASN A 60 51.40 55.36 99.12
CA ASN A 60 52.87 55.43 99.10
C ASN A 60 53.40 56.82 99.50
N LYS A 61 52.75 57.90 99.05
CA LYS A 61 53.08 59.26 99.51
C LYS A 61 52.86 59.40 101.01
N PHE A 62 51.72 58.94 101.53
CA PHE A 62 51.43 58.97 102.96
C PHE A 62 52.43 58.14 103.78
N HIS A 63 52.83 56.96 103.28
CA HIS A 63 53.89 56.17 103.90
C HIS A 63 55.22 56.93 103.98
N GLN A 64 55.59 57.64 102.93
CA GLN A 64 56.82 58.43 102.89
C GLN A 64 56.77 59.59 103.89
N GLU A 65 55.64 60.30 103.99
CA GLU A 65 55.43 61.36 104.98
C GLU A 65 55.56 60.85 106.42
N LEU A 66 55.00 59.67 106.71
CA LEU A 66 55.16 59.01 108.02
C LEU A 66 56.62 58.72 108.33
N ARG A 67 57.39 58.18 107.38
CA ARG A 67 58.83 57.94 107.56
C ARG A 67 59.62 59.23 107.79
N ASP A 68 59.24 60.31 107.12
CA ASP A 68 59.90 61.60 107.29
C ASP A 68 59.58 62.24 108.64
N LYS A 69 58.33 62.13 109.13
CA LYS A 69 57.95 62.55 110.49
C LYS A 69 58.68 61.74 111.56
N GLU A 70 58.73 60.42 111.40
CA GLU A 70 59.46 59.52 112.30
C GLU A 70 60.94 59.91 112.42
N ARG A 71 61.59 60.16 111.27
CA ARG A 71 62.97 60.67 111.25
C ARG A 71 63.12 62.02 111.95
N LYS A 72 62.22 62.98 111.70
CA LYS A 72 62.27 64.31 112.34
C LYS A 72 62.13 64.22 113.86
N ILE A 73 61.21 63.39 114.35
CA ILE A 73 61.00 63.18 115.80
C ILE A 73 62.25 62.57 116.42
N LEU A 74 62.81 61.51 115.81
CA LEU A 74 64.03 60.87 116.30
C LEU A 74 65.23 61.83 116.28
N ASP A 75 65.48 62.53 115.17
CA ASP A 75 66.56 63.49 115.05
C ASP A 75 66.42 64.65 116.04
N GLY A 76 65.20 65.15 116.25
CA GLY A 76 64.89 66.18 117.25
C GLY A 76 65.22 65.69 118.65
N PHE A 77 64.70 64.52 119.02
CA PHE A 77 64.94 63.89 120.31
C PHE A 77 66.44 63.69 120.59
N TYR A 78 67.19 63.12 119.63
CA TYR A 78 68.64 62.93 119.77
C TYR A 78 69.41 64.25 119.89
N LYS A 79 69.04 65.28 119.11
CA LYS A 79 69.68 66.61 119.19
C LYS A 79 69.46 67.27 120.55
N ASP A 80 68.25 67.18 121.09
CA ASP A 80 67.95 67.77 122.40
C ASP A 80 68.57 66.97 123.54
N LEU A 81 68.60 65.64 123.45
CA LEU A 81 69.31 64.78 124.39
C LEU A 81 70.80 65.14 124.46
N LYS A 82 71.45 65.33 123.30
CA LYS A 82 72.87 65.73 123.21
C LYS A 82 73.13 67.13 123.77
N LYS A 83 72.18 68.06 123.60
CA LYS A 83 72.28 69.40 124.23
C LYS A 83 72.17 69.32 125.75
N ASP A 84 71.31 68.45 126.26
CA ASP A 84 71.13 68.27 127.70
C ASP A 84 72.36 67.59 128.32
N GLU A 85 72.97 66.63 127.62
CA GLU A 85 74.26 66.03 127.99
C GLU A 85 75.39 67.08 128.05
N ASN A 86 75.50 67.95 127.04
CA ASN A 86 76.46 69.07 127.01
C ASN A 86 76.16 70.19 128.03
N ARG A 87 74.94 70.28 128.57
CA ARG A 87 74.63 71.20 129.69
C ARG A 87 75.08 70.64 131.04
N THR A 88 75.20 69.32 131.13
CA THR A 88 75.64 68.60 132.33
C THR A 88 77.15 68.32 132.38
N THR A 89 77.92 68.71 131.36
CA THR A 89 79.39 68.69 131.42
C THR A 89 79.88 69.72 132.43
N VAL A 90 79.89 69.31 133.69
CA VAL A 90 80.87 69.78 134.67
C VAL A 90 82.23 69.32 134.13
N GLU A 91 83.19 70.24 134.09
CA GLU A 91 84.57 69.97 133.69
C GLU A 91 85.05 68.64 134.29
N GLU A 92 85.56 67.76 133.43
CA GLU A 92 86.28 66.55 133.84
C GLU A 92 87.60 66.97 134.50
N ASP A 93 87.51 67.58 135.68
CA ASP A 93 88.63 67.74 136.59
C ASP A 93 88.55 66.55 137.56
N ASP A 94 89.38 65.55 137.26
CA ASP A 94 89.83 64.49 138.16
C ASP A 94 88.74 63.64 138.83
N GLY A 95 88.05 62.88 137.99
CA GLY A 95 88.06 61.43 138.14
C GLY A 95 87.44 60.84 139.40
N TRP A 96 86.32 61.35 139.92
CA TRP A 96 85.38 60.56 140.73
C TRP A 96 83.96 61.10 140.54
N LEU A 97 83.12 60.36 139.80
CA LEU A 97 81.66 60.52 139.78
C LEU A 97 81.10 60.21 141.18
N LYS A 98 81.22 61.18 142.09
CA LYS A 98 80.44 61.26 143.33
C LYS A 98 79.44 62.41 143.16
N PRO A 99 78.13 62.14 143.15
CA PRO A 99 77.13 63.19 143.38
C PRO A 99 77.49 63.89 144.70
N ARG A 100 77.80 65.19 144.67
CA ARG A 100 78.05 66.01 145.88
C ARG A 100 76.76 66.25 146.69
N TYR A 101 75.98 65.20 146.96
CA TYR A 101 74.71 65.30 147.66
C TYR A 101 74.66 64.40 148.90
N PHE A 102 75.77 64.10 149.56
CA PHE A 102 75.76 63.49 150.89
C PHE A 102 77.10 63.74 151.60
N GLN A 103 77.43 65.00 151.86
CA GLN A 103 78.26 65.32 153.02
C GLN A 103 77.36 65.96 154.06
N SER A 104 77.07 65.19 155.11
CA SER A 104 76.26 65.60 156.24
C SER A 104 76.93 66.78 156.97
N PRO A 105 76.17 67.78 157.43
CA PRO A 105 76.70 69.06 157.89
C PRO A 105 77.16 69.00 159.35
N ALA A 106 78.26 69.68 159.67
CA ALA A 106 78.67 70.02 161.03
C ALA A 106 78.88 71.55 161.14
N PRO A 107 78.68 72.16 162.32
CA PRO A 107 77.74 73.28 162.49
C PRO A 107 78.46 74.61 162.85
N PRO A 108 77.75 75.67 163.31
CA PRO A 108 77.01 76.62 162.50
C PRO A 108 77.54 78.03 162.74
N GLU A 109 78.17 78.67 161.76
CA GLU A 109 78.46 80.10 161.88
C GLU A 109 78.42 80.78 160.51
N LYS A 110 77.57 81.80 160.45
CA LYS A 110 77.40 82.80 159.39
C LYS A 110 76.56 82.33 158.19
N ARG A 111 75.27 82.65 158.36
CA ARG A 111 74.20 82.77 157.37
C ARG A 111 74.67 83.55 156.15
N GLU A 112 74.90 82.84 155.05
CA GLU A 112 74.98 83.36 153.66
C GLU A 112 75.01 82.19 152.65
N LYS A 113 75.34 80.96 153.11
CA LYS A 113 75.32 79.72 152.31
C LYS A 113 73.93 79.20 151.91
N SER A 114 72.84 79.75 152.46
CA SER A 114 71.46 79.36 152.12
C SER A 114 71.12 79.70 150.66
N ASN A 115 71.55 80.86 150.17
CA ASN A 115 71.14 81.33 148.84
C ASN A 115 71.79 80.52 147.71
N VAL A 116 73.07 80.15 147.85
CA VAL A 116 73.80 79.47 146.77
C VAL A 116 73.30 78.04 146.58
N GLU A 117 73.16 77.26 147.66
CA GLU A 117 72.59 75.90 147.57
C GLU A 117 71.14 75.90 147.07
N GLU A 118 70.35 76.88 147.49
CA GLU A 118 68.96 77.04 147.04
C GLU A 118 68.89 77.43 145.56
N GLU A 119 69.80 78.29 145.08
CA GLU A 119 69.92 78.66 143.67
C GLU A 119 70.35 77.48 142.79
N TYR A 120 71.33 76.67 143.23
CA TYR A 120 71.71 75.42 142.54
C TYR A 120 70.56 74.41 142.50
N ARG A 121 69.85 74.24 143.61
CA ARG A 121 68.70 73.34 143.69
C ARG A 121 67.57 73.82 142.78
N ASN A 122 67.29 75.12 142.75
CA ASN A 122 66.31 75.71 141.86
C ASN A 122 66.70 75.53 140.39
N LYS A 123 67.97 75.77 140.04
CA LYS A 123 68.49 75.55 138.69
C LYS A 123 68.39 74.09 138.26
N TYR A 124 68.75 73.14 139.13
CA TYR A 124 68.59 71.71 138.87
C TYR A 124 67.12 71.31 138.69
N LEU A 125 66.23 71.81 139.55
CA LEU A 125 64.79 71.54 139.43
C LEU A 125 64.22 72.15 138.14
N GLU A 126 64.72 73.31 137.72
CA GLU A 126 64.32 73.97 136.48
C GLU A 126 64.81 73.21 135.24
N ASP A 127 66.08 72.78 135.21
CA ASP A 127 66.61 71.93 134.15
C ASP A 127 65.89 70.58 134.09
N SER A 128 65.61 69.95 135.23
CA SER A 128 64.83 68.71 135.31
C SER A 128 63.40 68.90 134.77
N ARG A 129 62.73 70.01 135.15
CA ARG A 129 61.42 70.37 134.59
C ARG A 129 61.49 70.59 133.08
N LEU A 130 62.56 71.17 132.56
CA LEU A 130 62.74 71.40 131.13
C LEU A 130 62.91 70.07 130.37
N VAL A 131 63.73 69.15 130.90
CA VAL A 131 63.90 67.81 130.35
C VAL A 131 62.58 67.03 130.35
N ILE A 132 61.81 67.10 131.43
CA ILE A 132 60.48 66.47 131.52
C ILE A 132 59.55 67.04 130.45
N LYS A 133 59.45 68.37 130.32
CA LYS A 133 58.61 69.02 129.29
C LYS A 133 59.00 68.60 127.86
N ARG A 134 60.30 68.45 127.57
CA ARG A 134 60.76 67.97 126.25
C ARG A 134 60.40 66.50 126.03
N LYS A 135 60.59 65.64 127.04
CA LYS A 135 60.18 64.23 126.95
C LYS A 135 58.67 64.10 126.71
N ASP A 136 57.85 64.85 127.45
CA ASP A 136 56.40 64.87 127.27
C ASP A 136 56.02 65.34 125.86
N HIS A 137 56.72 66.34 125.32
CA HIS A 137 56.53 66.80 123.95
C HIS A 137 56.80 65.70 122.91
N TYR A 138 57.95 65.00 123.01
CA TYR A 138 58.28 63.90 122.10
C TYR A 138 57.36 62.68 122.28
N ILE A 139 56.89 62.41 123.50
CA ILE A 139 55.88 61.36 123.75
C ILE A 139 54.57 61.72 123.03
N ALA A 140 54.11 62.96 123.13
CA ALA A 140 52.89 63.41 122.45
C ALA A 140 53.04 63.37 120.91
N GLU A 141 54.20 63.74 120.37
CA GLU A 141 54.47 63.60 118.93
C GLU A 141 54.54 62.13 118.48
N ALA A 142 55.15 61.26 119.27
CA ALA A 142 55.18 59.82 118.99
C ALA A 142 53.77 59.20 119.02
N GLN A 143 52.90 59.62 119.94
CA GLN A 143 51.50 59.19 119.97
C GLN A 143 50.73 59.63 118.73
N LYS A 144 50.88 60.90 118.30
CA LYS A 144 50.27 61.37 117.04
C LYS A 144 50.77 60.58 115.84
N LEU A 145 52.06 60.24 115.80
CA LEU A 145 52.62 59.41 114.73
C LEU A 145 52.03 57.99 114.73
N LEU A 146 51.78 57.40 115.90
CA LEU A 146 51.12 56.10 116.01
C LEU A 146 49.68 56.16 115.46
N ASP A 147 48.90 57.19 115.83
CA ASP A 147 47.54 57.37 115.30
C ASP A 147 47.52 57.52 113.77
N GLU A 148 48.51 58.24 113.19
CA GLU A 148 48.64 58.34 111.75
C GLU A 148 49.08 57.03 111.09
N LYS A 149 49.94 56.22 111.75
CA LYS A 149 50.31 54.87 111.29
C LYS A 149 49.12 53.92 111.31
N ASP A 150 48.24 54.01 112.31
CA ASP A 150 47.01 53.22 112.35
C ASP A 150 46.06 53.60 111.20
N ARG A 151 45.92 54.90 110.90
CA ARG A 151 45.18 55.35 109.70
C ARG A 151 45.78 54.79 108.40
N TYR A 152 47.11 54.76 108.30
CA TYR A 152 47.80 54.17 107.15
C TYR A 152 47.47 52.68 107.00
N ILE A 153 47.48 51.94 108.10
CA ILE A 153 47.13 50.51 108.11
C ILE A 153 45.68 50.31 107.65
N ASP A 154 44.75 51.14 108.12
CA ASP A 154 43.34 51.05 107.71
C ASP A 154 43.13 51.39 106.23
N GLN A 155 43.79 52.43 105.71
CA GLN A 155 43.78 52.74 104.28
C GLN A 155 44.40 51.60 103.44
N SER A 156 45.51 51.03 103.90
CA SER A 156 46.15 49.88 103.26
C SER A 156 45.22 48.66 103.21
N ARG A 157 44.51 48.36 104.29
CA ARG A 157 43.50 47.30 104.35
C ARG A 157 42.32 47.57 103.42
N ALA A 158 41.85 48.82 103.33
CA ALA A 158 40.77 49.20 102.41
C ALA A 158 41.19 48.98 100.95
N LEU A 159 42.40 49.38 100.58
CA LEU A 159 42.97 49.17 99.25
C LEU A 159 43.14 47.68 98.93
N ALA A 160 43.58 46.87 99.88
CA ALA A 160 43.64 45.42 99.71
C ALA A 160 42.26 44.81 99.41
N ARG A 161 41.20 45.25 100.09
CA ARG A 161 39.82 44.81 99.81
C ARG A 161 39.36 45.24 98.41
N GLN A 162 39.70 46.45 97.96
CA GLN A 162 39.39 46.90 96.60
C GLN A 162 40.07 46.01 95.54
N LYS A 163 41.35 45.66 95.74
CA LYS A 163 42.06 44.72 94.87
C LYS A 163 41.41 43.33 94.84
N ASP A 164 40.95 42.82 95.97
CA ASP A 164 40.23 41.53 96.01
C ASP A 164 38.93 41.59 95.20
N ILE A 165 38.20 42.71 95.25
CA ILE A 165 37.00 42.93 94.42
C ILE A 165 37.38 42.96 92.94
N TYR A 166 38.43 43.71 92.57
CA TYR A 166 38.94 43.78 91.19
C TYR A 166 39.28 42.39 90.66
N ILE A 167 39.99 41.58 91.44
CA ILE A 167 40.36 40.21 91.05
C ILE A 167 39.12 39.33 90.85
N LYS A 168 38.11 39.46 91.72
CA LYS A 168 36.84 38.71 91.56
C LYS A 168 36.12 39.11 90.27
N ASP A 169 36.01 40.40 89.97
CA ASP A 169 35.32 40.87 88.78
C ASP A 169 36.12 40.58 87.50
N PHE A 170 37.46 40.63 87.56
CA PHE A 170 38.32 40.16 86.48
C PHE A 170 38.13 38.66 86.18
N ARG A 171 37.95 37.82 87.21
CA ARG A 171 37.62 36.39 87.01
C ARG A 171 36.25 36.21 86.34
N LYS A 172 35.23 36.96 86.78
CA LYS A 172 33.90 36.93 86.13
C LYS A 172 33.97 37.36 84.66
N LEU A 173 34.80 38.34 84.34
CA LEU A 173 35.06 38.74 82.95
C LEU A 173 35.72 37.60 82.14
N GLY A 174 36.65 36.86 82.76
CA GLY A 174 37.20 35.64 82.16
C GLY A 174 36.11 34.62 81.82
N GLU A 175 35.21 34.34 82.76
CA GLU A 175 34.09 33.41 82.56
C GLU A 175 33.09 33.88 81.49
N THR A 176 32.82 35.20 81.38
CA THR A 176 31.97 35.74 80.30
C THR A 176 32.66 35.62 78.94
N LYS A 177 33.97 35.87 78.85
CA LYS A 177 34.76 35.66 77.63
C LYS A 177 34.77 34.20 77.20
N ASP A 178 34.95 33.27 78.12
CA ASP A 178 34.90 31.84 77.81
C ASP A 178 33.54 31.43 77.25
N ARG A 179 32.45 31.94 77.85
CA ARG A 179 31.08 31.74 77.32
C ARG A 179 30.91 32.34 75.93
N TYR A 180 31.41 33.55 75.69
CA TYR A 180 31.39 34.16 74.37
C TYR A 180 32.13 33.32 73.33
N ILE A 181 33.31 32.79 73.66
CA ILE A 181 34.09 31.92 72.77
C ILE A 181 33.32 30.63 72.46
N GLN A 182 32.73 29.99 73.48
CA GLN A 182 31.94 28.78 73.29
C GLN A 182 30.72 29.03 72.39
N GLU A 183 29.98 30.11 72.64
CA GLU A 183 28.81 30.47 71.86
C GLU A 183 29.19 30.86 70.42
N SER A 184 30.29 31.59 70.23
CA SER A 184 30.82 31.91 68.91
C SER A 184 31.17 30.63 68.12
N LYS A 185 31.84 29.66 68.75
CA LYS A 185 32.13 28.35 68.12
C LYS A 185 30.86 27.58 67.78
N ARG A 186 29.87 27.58 68.68
CA ARG A 186 28.58 26.93 68.43
C ARG A 186 27.88 27.52 67.19
N VAL A 187 27.88 28.85 67.06
CA VAL A 187 27.32 29.55 65.89
C VAL A 187 28.08 29.20 64.61
N GLU A 188 29.41 29.10 64.67
CA GLU A 188 30.23 28.66 63.53
C GLU A 188 29.89 27.23 63.10
N GLU A 189 29.80 26.29 64.05
CA GLU A 189 29.42 24.90 63.76
C GLU A 189 28.01 24.79 63.15
N GLU A 190 27.05 25.57 63.65
CA GLU A 190 25.70 25.64 63.08
C GLU A 190 25.70 26.20 61.66
N ARG A 191 26.50 27.24 61.41
CA ARG A 191 26.69 27.82 60.07
C ARG A 191 27.29 26.79 59.10
N ASP A 192 28.29 26.02 59.53
CA ASP A 192 28.92 24.99 58.69
C ASP A 192 27.96 23.85 58.37
N LYS A 193 27.19 23.37 59.36
CA LYS A 193 26.09 22.41 59.13
C LYS A 193 25.10 22.95 58.09
N TRP A 194 24.82 24.25 58.14
CA TRP A 194 23.93 24.90 57.19
C TRP A 194 24.48 24.94 55.77
N LEU A 195 25.73 25.34 55.63
CA LEU A 195 26.41 25.35 54.33
C LEU A 195 26.44 23.95 53.71
N ALA A 196 26.65 22.90 54.52
CA ALA A 196 26.58 21.52 54.07
C ALA A 196 25.17 21.13 53.61
N GLN A 197 24.11 21.53 54.33
CA GLN A 197 22.72 21.26 53.93
C GLN A 197 22.35 21.99 52.62
N ILE A 198 22.69 23.28 52.48
CA ILE A 198 22.49 24.02 51.22
C ILE A 198 23.19 23.29 50.08
N LYS A 199 24.46 22.89 50.27
CA LYS A 199 25.24 22.22 49.24
C LYS A 199 24.57 20.94 48.76
N LYS A 200 24.10 20.10 49.70
CA LYS A 200 23.35 18.88 49.38
C LYS A 200 22.07 19.19 48.59
N LEU A 201 21.32 20.21 48.99
CA LEU A 201 20.10 20.60 48.28
C LEU A 201 20.37 21.12 46.87
N MET A 202 21.47 21.85 46.66
CA MET A 202 21.89 22.27 45.33
C MET A 202 22.24 21.05 44.46
N GLU A 203 22.99 20.09 45.00
CA GLU A 203 23.32 18.83 44.31
C GLU A 203 22.06 18.03 43.95
N ASP A 204 21.10 17.90 44.87
CA ASP A 204 19.81 17.23 44.62
C ASP A 204 18.99 17.98 43.54
N THR A 205 19.01 19.31 43.55
CA THR A 205 18.32 20.15 42.55
C THR A 205 18.98 19.99 41.18
N GLU A 206 20.31 20.03 41.10
CA GLU A 206 21.05 19.79 39.86
C GLU A 206 20.77 18.40 39.29
N SER A 207 20.70 17.37 40.15
CA SER A 207 20.33 16.01 39.74
C SER A 207 18.91 15.97 39.17
N CYS A 208 17.94 16.59 39.85
CA CYS A 208 16.56 16.66 39.37
C CYS A 208 16.44 17.42 38.04
N VAL A 209 17.16 18.54 37.88
CA VAL A 209 17.19 19.30 36.61
C VAL A 209 17.79 18.44 35.50
N ARG A 210 18.85 17.68 35.79
CA ARG A 210 19.47 16.77 34.82
C ARG A 210 18.50 15.68 34.38
N GLU A 211 17.76 15.07 35.30
CA GLU A 211 16.73 14.07 35.00
C GLU A 211 15.60 14.65 34.15
N LEU A 212 15.06 15.82 34.52
CA LEU A 212 14.01 16.50 33.76
C LEU A 212 14.47 16.93 32.36
N THR A 213 15.72 17.34 32.23
CA THR A 213 16.31 17.67 30.93
C THR A 213 16.44 16.40 30.09
N GLY A 214 16.90 15.29 30.67
CA GLY A 214 16.98 14.00 30.00
C GLY A 214 15.63 13.47 29.52
N THR A 215 14.56 13.58 30.34
CA THR A 215 13.21 13.17 29.93
C THR A 215 12.65 14.06 28.83
N ARG A 216 12.85 15.39 28.91
CA ARG A 216 12.50 16.33 27.83
C ARG A 216 13.19 15.97 26.52
N ASP A 217 14.49 15.70 26.57
CA ASP A 217 15.26 15.34 25.38
C ASP A 217 14.79 14.02 24.77
N ASN A 218 14.44 13.03 25.60
CA ASN A 218 13.84 11.78 25.14
C ASN A 218 12.48 12.00 24.46
N MET A 219 11.58 12.76 25.10
CA MET A 219 10.28 13.10 24.50
C MET A 219 10.45 13.88 23.18
N THR A 220 11.48 14.72 23.07
CA THR A 220 11.78 15.47 21.85
C THR A 220 12.21 14.52 20.72
N ARG A 221 13.09 13.54 21.02
CA ARG A 221 13.46 12.48 20.06
C ARG A 221 12.26 11.64 19.64
N GLU A 222 11.39 11.26 20.58
CA GLU A 222 10.16 10.52 20.27
C GLU A 222 9.24 11.33 19.34
N LEU A 223 9.07 12.62 19.60
CA LEU A 223 8.30 13.51 18.71
C LEU A 223 8.91 13.59 17.31
N ASP A 224 10.23 13.67 17.19
CA ASP A 224 10.90 13.71 15.89
C ASP A 224 10.77 12.38 15.14
N ASN A 225 10.87 11.24 15.84
CA ASN A 225 10.60 9.92 15.27
C ASN A 225 9.16 9.82 14.74
N ILE A 226 8.17 10.27 15.52
CA ILE A 226 6.75 10.29 15.11
C ILE A 226 6.55 11.18 13.88
N LYS A 227 7.22 12.35 13.81
CA LYS A 227 7.16 13.22 12.62
C LYS A 227 7.73 12.52 11.39
N GLU A 228 8.85 11.81 11.53
CA GLU A 228 9.47 11.07 10.44
C GLU A 228 8.57 9.92 9.95
N GLU A 229 7.99 9.15 10.86
CA GLU A 229 7.03 8.10 10.53
C GLU A 229 5.78 8.65 9.83
N LYS A 230 5.24 9.77 10.32
CA LYS A 230 4.13 10.47 9.66
C LYS A 230 4.49 10.90 8.25
N ALA A 231 5.71 11.42 8.03
CA ALA A 231 6.18 11.80 6.70
C ALA A 231 6.27 10.57 5.75
N LYS A 232 6.76 9.42 6.25
CA LYS A 232 6.78 8.16 5.50
C LYS A 232 5.37 7.69 5.14
N MET A 233 4.43 7.73 6.09
CA MET A 233 3.03 7.35 5.83
C MET A 233 2.34 8.26 4.81
N LEU A 234 2.59 9.57 4.87
CA LEU A 234 2.09 10.51 3.86
C LEU A 234 2.65 10.20 2.47
N GLY A 235 3.96 9.97 2.33
CA GLY A 235 4.55 9.57 1.05
C GLY A 235 4.02 8.25 0.50
N ALA A 236 3.73 7.28 1.37
CA ALA A 236 3.07 6.03 0.98
C ALA A 236 1.62 6.25 0.51
N LEU A 237 0.88 7.15 1.17
CA LEU A 237 -0.48 7.53 0.77
C LEU A 237 -0.49 8.19 -0.60
N ASP A 238 0.41 9.15 -0.86
CA ASP A 238 0.55 9.79 -2.17
C ASP A 238 0.84 8.77 -3.29
N THR A 239 1.70 7.78 -2.98
CA THR A 239 2.01 6.68 -3.92
C THR A 239 0.78 5.83 -4.20
N TYR A 240 0.04 5.44 -3.17
CA TYR A 240 -1.20 4.67 -3.31
C TYR A 240 -2.27 5.44 -4.09
N GLU A 241 -2.43 6.74 -3.85
CA GLU A 241 -3.35 7.58 -4.61
C GLU A 241 -2.96 7.65 -6.09
N PHE A 242 -1.66 7.79 -6.38
CA PHE A 242 -1.16 7.78 -7.75
C PHE A 242 -1.44 6.45 -8.46
N GLU A 243 -1.17 5.31 -7.80
CA GLU A 243 -1.49 3.98 -8.32
C GLU A 243 -2.99 3.77 -8.52
N SER A 244 -3.81 4.21 -7.56
CA SER A 244 -5.28 4.16 -7.65
C SER A 244 -5.80 4.94 -8.85
N GLN A 245 -5.29 6.15 -9.08
CA GLN A 245 -5.61 6.95 -10.27
C GLN A 245 -5.17 6.29 -11.58
N ARG A 246 -3.98 5.67 -11.59
CA ARG A 246 -3.50 4.91 -12.75
C ARG A 246 -4.40 3.72 -13.06
N ASN A 247 -4.75 2.94 -12.05
CA ASN A 247 -5.65 1.78 -12.17
C ASN A 247 -7.05 2.22 -12.62
N ALA A 248 -7.55 3.37 -12.17
CA ALA A 248 -8.81 3.93 -12.64
C ALA A 248 -8.77 4.22 -14.16
N LYS A 249 -7.71 4.90 -14.64
CA LYS A 249 -7.51 5.17 -16.07
C LYS A 249 -7.38 3.87 -16.88
N GLU A 250 -6.69 2.87 -16.36
CA GLU A 250 -6.56 1.57 -17.01
C GLU A 250 -7.90 0.83 -17.08
N LYS A 251 -8.69 0.85 -16.01
CA LYS A 251 -10.05 0.29 -15.99
C LYS A 251 -10.96 0.97 -17.00
N ASP A 252 -10.85 2.29 -17.18
CA ASP A 252 -11.63 3.01 -18.19
C ASP A 252 -11.19 2.63 -19.61
N ARG A 253 -9.88 2.51 -19.89
CA ARG A 253 -9.38 1.96 -21.17
C ARG A 253 -9.91 0.57 -21.47
N LEU A 254 -9.88 -0.34 -20.48
CA LEU A 254 -10.41 -1.70 -20.64
C LEU A 254 -11.93 -1.70 -20.88
N ARG A 255 -12.69 -0.74 -20.33
CA ARG A 255 -14.11 -0.59 -20.65
C ARG A 255 -14.32 -0.15 -22.10
N ASP A 256 -13.51 0.79 -22.58
CA ASP A 256 -13.57 1.27 -23.96
C ASP A 256 -13.22 0.13 -24.94
N GLU A 257 -12.17 -0.64 -24.67
CA GLU A 257 -11.80 -1.84 -25.45
C GLU A 257 -12.91 -2.90 -25.43
N LEU A 258 -13.51 -3.16 -24.27
CA LEU A 258 -14.65 -4.07 -24.15
C LEU A 258 -15.86 -3.58 -24.95
N GLN A 259 -16.11 -2.27 -24.98
CA GLN A 259 -17.20 -1.68 -25.76
C GLN A 259 -16.90 -1.78 -27.26
N GLN A 260 -15.67 -1.55 -27.68
CA GLN A 260 -15.24 -1.72 -29.06
C GLN A 260 -15.39 -3.16 -29.53
N THR A 261 -14.91 -4.13 -28.74
CA THR A 261 -15.04 -5.57 -29.07
C THR A 261 -16.50 -6.02 -29.12
N LYS A 262 -17.39 -5.48 -28.28
CA LYS A 262 -18.84 -5.69 -28.41
C LYS A 262 -19.38 -5.18 -29.75
N LEU A 263 -19.01 -3.95 -30.14
CA LEU A 263 -19.43 -3.39 -31.43
C LEU A 263 -18.89 -4.20 -32.61
N GLU A 264 -17.66 -4.69 -32.54
CA GLU A 264 -17.08 -5.60 -33.56
C GLU A 264 -17.82 -6.93 -33.61
N LYS A 265 -18.13 -7.53 -32.46
CA LYS A 265 -18.93 -8.76 -32.39
C LYS A 265 -20.33 -8.56 -33.00
N ASP A 266 -20.97 -7.42 -32.74
CA ASP A 266 -22.27 -7.09 -33.33
C ASP A 266 -22.17 -6.90 -34.86
N LYS A 267 -21.09 -6.29 -35.36
CA LYS A 267 -20.81 -6.20 -36.80
C LYS A 267 -20.64 -7.58 -37.43
N ILE A 268 -19.83 -8.45 -36.83
CA ILE A 268 -19.62 -9.82 -37.29
C ILE A 268 -20.92 -10.61 -37.28
N THR A 269 -21.75 -10.43 -36.24
CA THR A 269 -23.06 -11.09 -36.15
C THR A 269 -23.98 -10.65 -37.29
N LYS A 270 -24.07 -9.33 -37.56
CA LYS A 270 -24.81 -8.80 -38.71
C LYS A 270 -24.29 -9.32 -40.05
N GLU A 271 -22.98 -9.45 -40.21
CA GLU A 271 -22.38 -10.06 -41.41
C GLU A 271 -22.72 -11.54 -41.53
N LYS A 272 -22.65 -12.29 -40.42
CA LYS A 272 -23.04 -13.70 -40.38
C LYS A 272 -24.51 -13.87 -40.77
N ASP A 273 -25.39 -13.02 -40.27
CA ASP A 273 -26.82 -13.03 -40.63
C ASP A 273 -27.03 -12.73 -42.12
N LYS A 274 -26.24 -11.81 -42.72
CA LYS A 274 -26.23 -11.59 -44.17
C LYS A 274 -25.79 -12.84 -44.94
N TYR A 275 -24.71 -13.49 -44.52
CA TYR A 275 -24.22 -14.72 -45.15
C TYR A 275 -25.26 -15.86 -45.05
N VAL A 276 -25.92 -16.02 -43.90
CA VAL A 276 -26.98 -17.02 -43.72
C VAL A 276 -28.18 -16.70 -44.61
N PHE A 277 -28.55 -15.42 -44.75
CA PHE A 277 -29.62 -15.00 -45.64
C PHE A 277 -29.29 -15.25 -47.12
N GLU A 278 -28.04 -15.00 -47.54
CA GLU A 278 -27.58 -15.30 -48.90
C GLU A 278 -27.50 -16.81 -49.17
N ASP A 279 -27.05 -17.61 -48.20
CA ASP A 279 -27.06 -19.08 -48.29
C ASP A 279 -28.50 -19.61 -48.42
N TYR A 280 -29.45 -19.06 -47.67
CA TYR A 280 -30.87 -19.40 -47.80
C TYR A 280 -31.42 -19.09 -49.21
N LYS A 281 -31.07 -17.92 -49.75
CA LYS A 281 -31.44 -17.50 -51.12
C LYS A 281 -30.79 -18.39 -52.19
N GLY A 282 -29.56 -18.85 -51.94
CA GLY A 282 -28.86 -19.84 -52.75
C GLY A 282 -29.57 -21.20 -52.75
N ARG A 283 -29.98 -21.68 -51.57
CA ARG A 283 -30.74 -22.94 -51.43
C ARG A 283 -32.11 -22.86 -52.13
N GLU A 284 -32.81 -21.73 -52.05
CA GLU A 284 -34.09 -21.52 -52.74
C GLU A 284 -33.95 -21.61 -54.27
N ARG A 285 -32.89 -20.99 -54.84
CA ARG A 285 -32.55 -21.11 -56.26
C ARG A 285 -32.25 -22.56 -56.66
N THR A 286 -31.55 -23.28 -55.78
CA THR A 286 -31.20 -24.69 -56.00
C THR A 286 -32.43 -25.60 -55.95
N ALA A 287 -33.42 -25.29 -55.11
CA ALA A 287 -34.68 -26.00 -55.04
C ALA A 287 -35.53 -25.82 -56.32
N LYS A 288 -35.63 -24.59 -56.84
CA LYS A 288 -36.34 -24.29 -58.11
C LYS A 288 -35.72 -25.04 -59.30
N LEU A 289 -34.38 -25.06 -59.38
CA LEU A 289 -33.68 -25.83 -60.42
C LEU A 289 -33.90 -27.35 -60.31
N ARG A 290 -34.13 -27.88 -59.10
CA ARG A 290 -34.45 -29.31 -58.91
C ARG A 290 -35.88 -29.65 -59.34
N GLU A 291 -36.85 -28.75 -59.15
CA GLU A 291 -38.22 -28.93 -59.67
C GLU A 291 -38.25 -28.93 -61.20
N GLU A 292 -37.54 -27.99 -61.84
CA GLU A 292 -37.40 -27.94 -63.30
C GLU A 292 -36.75 -29.21 -63.85
N LEU A 293 -35.69 -29.71 -63.20
CA LEU A 293 -35.05 -30.98 -63.57
C LEU A 293 -36.00 -32.18 -63.42
N HIS A 294 -36.92 -32.14 -62.45
CA HIS A 294 -37.92 -33.20 -62.26
C HIS A 294 -38.99 -33.16 -63.36
N GLY A 295 -39.43 -31.97 -63.78
CA GLY A 295 -40.33 -31.79 -64.93
C GLY A 295 -39.75 -32.33 -66.24
N ILE A 296 -38.49 -31.98 -66.54
CA ILE A 296 -37.78 -32.46 -67.74
C ILE A 296 -37.63 -33.99 -67.73
N LYS A 297 -37.41 -34.60 -66.55
CA LYS A 297 -37.33 -36.07 -66.42
C LYS A 297 -38.66 -36.77 -66.73
N GLN A 298 -39.79 -36.19 -66.32
CA GLN A 298 -41.12 -36.76 -66.62
C GLN A 298 -41.45 -36.63 -68.12
N GLU A 299 -41.07 -35.51 -68.74
CA GLU A 299 -41.27 -35.27 -70.17
C GLU A 299 -40.45 -36.23 -71.05
N LYS A 300 -39.20 -36.50 -70.66
CA LYS A 300 -38.37 -37.53 -71.30
C LYS A 300 -39.00 -38.92 -71.25
N GLN A 301 -39.59 -39.31 -70.11
CA GLN A 301 -40.26 -40.61 -69.98
C GLN A 301 -41.51 -40.74 -70.86
N MET A 302 -42.22 -39.63 -71.11
CA MET A 302 -43.35 -39.62 -72.03
C MET A 302 -42.89 -39.80 -73.48
N LEU A 303 -41.83 -39.09 -73.89
CA LEU A 303 -41.23 -39.22 -75.23
C LEU A 303 -40.72 -40.64 -75.51
N ASP A 304 -40.08 -41.29 -74.53
CA ASP A 304 -39.58 -42.66 -74.66
C ASP A 304 -40.72 -43.69 -74.89
N ARG A 305 -41.93 -43.43 -74.35
CA ARG A 305 -43.11 -44.27 -74.61
C ARG A 305 -43.65 -44.07 -76.03
N THR A 306 -43.66 -42.83 -76.53
CA THR A 306 -44.13 -42.51 -77.89
C THR A 306 -43.19 -43.09 -78.96
N VAL A 307 -41.87 -43.02 -78.73
CA VAL A 307 -40.86 -43.63 -79.61
C VAL A 307 -41.02 -45.15 -79.68
N ARG A 308 -41.36 -45.80 -78.56
CA ARG A 308 -41.60 -47.26 -78.51
C ARG A 308 -42.84 -47.67 -79.30
N MET A 309 -43.95 -46.93 -79.18
CA MET A 309 -45.16 -47.18 -79.98
C MET A 309 -44.94 -46.94 -81.48
N LEU A 310 -44.10 -45.97 -81.85
CA LEU A 310 -43.77 -45.71 -83.25
C LEU A 310 -42.92 -46.83 -83.84
N LYS A 311 -41.94 -47.38 -83.10
CA LYS A 311 -41.13 -48.53 -83.55
C LYS A 311 -41.98 -49.78 -83.83
N GLU A 312 -42.93 -50.12 -82.96
CA GLU A 312 -43.84 -51.26 -83.19
C GLU A 312 -44.77 -51.05 -84.40
N ARG A 313 -45.12 -49.80 -84.72
CA ARG A 313 -45.89 -49.47 -85.94
C ARG A 313 -45.03 -49.64 -87.19
N THR A 314 -43.77 -49.21 -87.15
CA THR A 314 -42.85 -49.34 -88.29
C THR A 314 -42.53 -50.80 -88.60
N GLU A 315 -42.31 -51.65 -87.57
CA GLU A 315 -42.11 -53.10 -87.77
C GLU A 315 -43.33 -53.77 -88.41
N LYS A 316 -44.55 -53.37 -88.04
CA LYS A 316 -45.78 -53.88 -88.70
C LYS A 316 -45.90 -53.44 -90.16
N TYR A 317 -45.41 -52.25 -90.53
CA TYR A 317 -45.38 -51.80 -91.92
C TYR A 317 -44.29 -52.51 -92.74
N GLU A 318 -43.12 -52.74 -92.17
CA GLU A 318 -42.03 -53.50 -92.80
C GLU A 318 -42.41 -54.97 -93.04
N GLU A 319 -43.13 -55.58 -92.11
CA GLU A 319 -43.59 -56.96 -92.27
C GLU A 319 -44.70 -57.10 -93.31
N ARG A 320 -45.53 -56.06 -93.48
CA ARG A 320 -46.53 -55.98 -94.56
C ARG A 320 -45.86 -55.79 -95.93
N MET A 321 -44.84 -54.93 -96.00
CA MET A 321 -44.00 -54.73 -97.19
C MET A 321 -43.29 -56.03 -97.61
N ARG A 322 -42.67 -56.78 -96.68
CA ARG A 322 -42.03 -58.07 -97.00
C ARG A 322 -43.01 -59.11 -97.55
N ARG A 323 -44.27 -59.12 -97.10
CA ARG A 323 -45.32 -60.00 -97.65
C ARG A 323 -45.73 -59.57 -99.06
N GLN A 324 -45.79 -58.26 -99.33
CA GLN A 324 -46.06 -57.72 -100.66
C GLN A 324 -44.90 -57.97 -101.63
N ASP A 325 -43.64 -57.84 -101.19
CA ASP A 325 -42.46 -58.13 -102.00
C ASP A 325 -42.37 -59.62 -102.37
N LYS A 326 -42.73 -60.52 -101.44
CA LYS A 326 -42.82 -61.96 -101.73
C LYS A 326 -43.92 -62.26 -102.76
N HIS A 327 -45.08 -61.62 -102.64
CA HIS A 327 -46.18 -61.74 -103.60
C HIS A 327 -45.84 -61.15 -104.98
N ILE A 328 -45.07 -60.06 -105.03
CA ILE A 328 -44.54 -59.47 -106.27
C ILE A 328 -43.51 -60.40 -106.90
N HIS A 329 -42.64 -61.03 -106.11
CA HIS A 329 -41.66 -61.98 -106.60
C HIS A 329 -42.32 -63.23 -107.21
N ASP A 330 -43.35 -63.77 -106.55
CA ASP A 330 -44.12 -64.92 -107.04
C ASP A 330 -44.91 -64.57 -108.32
N LEU A 331 -45.52 -63.38 -108.39
CA LEU A 331 -46.16 -62.88 -109.61
C LEU A 331 -45.16 -62.63 -110.74
N THR A 332 -43.96 -62.13 -110.44
CA THR A 332 -42.92 -61.89 -111.44
C THR A 332 -42.36 -63.20 -112.01
N SER A 333 -42.24 -64.23 -111.17
CA SER A 333 -41.92 -65.59 -111.59
C SER A 333 -43.02 -66.18 -112.48
N HIS A 334 -44.28 -66.00 -112.09
CA HIS A 334 -45.42 -66.46 -112.87
C HIS A 334 -45.54 -65.75 -114.24
N ILE A 335 -45.30 -64.44 -114.27
CA ILE A 335 -45.25 -63.65 -115.52
C ILE A 335 -44.13 -64.16 -116.43
N ARG A 336 -42.92 -64.42 -115.93
CA ARG A 336 -41.83 -64.99 -116.77
C ARG A 336 -42.19 -66.35 -117.37
N THR A 337 -42.90 -67.18 -116.61
CA THR A 337 -43.35 -68.50 -117.07
C THR A 337 -44.42 -68.37 -118.16
N LEU A 338 -45.38 -67.46 -117.96
CA LEU A 338 -46.43 -67.14 -118.93
C LEU A 338 -45.87 -66.44 -120.19
N THR A 339 -44.85 -65.60 -120.06
CA THR A 339 -44.15 -64.97 -121.19
C THR A 339 -43.42 -66.02 -122.02
N HIS A 340 -42.76 -67.00 -121.39
CA HIS A 340 -42.11 -68.08 -122.11
C HIS A 340 -43.11 -69.02 -122.80
N GLU A 341 -44.26 -69.29 -122.19
CA GLU A 341 -45.34 -70.08 -122.78
C GLU A 341 -46.06 -69.34 -123.92
N THR A 342 -46.25 -68.02 -123.80
CA THR A 342 -46.82 -67.20 -124.88
C THR A 342 -45.86 -67.03 -126.04
N GLU A 343 -44.56 -66.79 -125.82
CA GLU A 343 -43.55 -66.77 -126.88
C GLU A 343 -43.41 -68.11 -127.60
N LYS A 344 -43.56 -69.23 -126.88
CA LYS A 344 -43.58 -70.58 -127.47
C LYS A 344 -44.85 -70.82 -128.31
N LYS A 345 -46.01 -70.33 -127.86
CA LYS A 345 -47.27 -70.37 -128.64
C LYS A 345 -47.25 -69.46 -129.87
N THR A 346 -46.62 -68.30 -129.79
CA THR A 346 -46.52 -67.34 -130.90
C THR A 346 -45.59 -67.88 -132.00
N ARG A 347 -44.46 -68.50 -131.64
CA ARG A 347 -43.56 -69.17 -132.61
C ARG A 347 -44.19 -70.40 -133.29
N LEU A 348 -45.05 -71.12 -132.59
CA LEU A 348 -45.84 -72.23 -133.16
C LEU A 348 -46.92 -71.71 -134.12
N MET A 349 -47.69 -70.68 -133.72
CA MET A 349 -48.71 -70.07 -134.59
C MET A 349 -48.12 -69.36 -135.81
N GLU A 350 -46.94 -68.75 -135.73
CA GLU A 350 -46.27 -68.15 -136.90
C GLU A 350 -45.74 -69.20 -137.87
N SER A 351 -45.27 -70.36 -137.38
CA SER A 351 -44.90 -71.49 -138.25
C SER A 351 -46.11 -72.14 -138.94
N GLU A 352 -47.24 -72.28 -138.24
CA GLU A 352 -48.50 -72.80 -138.82
C GLU A 352 -49.13 -71.79 -139.81
N LYS A 353 -49.02 -70.49 -139.55
CA LYS A 353 -49.52 -69.43 -140.44
C LYS A 353 -48.71 -69.35 -141.74
N GLU A 354 -47.40 -69.57 -141.69
CA GLU A 354 -46.55 -69.63 -142.90
C GLU A 354 -46.77 -70.91 -143.74
N GLU A 355 -47.07 -72.06 -143.11
CA GLU A 355 -47.47 -73.28 -143.81
C GLU A 355 -48.85 -73.15 -144.46
N LEU A 356 -49.85 -72.63 -143.74
CA LEU A 356 -51.20 -72.38 -144.27
C LEU A 356 -51.20 -71.35 -145.41
N GLN A 357 -50.30 -70.38 -145.40
CA GLN A 357 -50.18 -69.38 -146.48
C GLN A 357 -49.48 -69.94 -147.73
N LYS A 358 -48.61 -70.96 -147.58
CA LYS A 358 -48.02 -71.73 -148.69
C LYS A 358 -49.02 -72.74 -149.27
N GLU A 359 -49.87 -73.36 -148.46
CA GLU A 359 -50.97 -74.21 -148.93
C GLU A 359 -52.07 -73.42 -149.63
N ARG A 360 -52.45 -72.25 -149.11
CA ARG A 360 -53.45 -71.37 -149.74
C ARG A 360 -53.01 -70.92 -151.15
N LYS A 361 -51.73 -70.59 -151.34
CA LYS A 361 -51.16 -70.26 -152.67
C LYS A 361 -51.06 -71.45 -153.63
N LYS A 362 -51.02 -72.70 -153.13
CA LYS A 362 -51.12 -73.92 -153.96
C LYS A 362 -52.58 -74.22 -154.33
N LEU A 363 -53.50 -74.05 -153.39
CA LEU A 363 -54.94 -74.22 -153.58
C LEU A 363 -55.55 -73.21 -154.56
N GLU A 364 -55.08 -71.97 -154.55
CA GLU A 364 -55.54 -70.89 -155.44
C GLU A 364 -55.05 -71.10 -156.89
N LYS A 365 -53.88 -71.72 -157.08
CA LYS A 365 -53.37 -72.19 -158.38
C LYS A 365 -54.07 -73.44 -158.90
N THR A 366 -54.62 -74.29 -158.02
CA THR A 366 -55.44 -75.44 -158.41
C THR A 366 -56.89 -75.05 -158.70
N HIS A 367 -57.43 -74.04 -157.98
CA HIS A 367 -58.79 -73.53 -158.19
C HIS A 367 -58.94 -72.82 -159.53
N THR A 368 -57.98 -71.95 -159.89
CA THR A 368 -57.95 -71.27 -161.20
C THR A 368 -57.81 -72.26 -162.36
N LYS A 369 -57.01 -73.33 -162.20
CA LYS A 369 -56.93 -74.42 -163.19
C LYS A 369 -58.20 -75.27 -163.28
N SER A 370 -58.91 -75.51 -162.18
CA SER A 370 -60.18 -76.26 -162.20
C SER A 370 -61.35 -75.43 -162.74
N GLU A 371 -61.37 -74.12 -162.50
CA GLU A 371 -62.35 -73.19 -163.09
C GLU A 371 -62.20 -73.08 -164.61
N GLU A 372 -60.98 -73.01 -165.13
CA GLU A 372 -60.76 -73.04 -166.59
C GLU A 372 -61.12 -74.39 -167.20
N LYS A 373 -60.90 -75.50 -166.47
CA LYS A 373 -61.29 -76.85 -166.91
C LYS A 373 -62.82 -77.04 -166.91
N LEU A 374 -63.51 -76.41 -165.96
CA LEU A 374 -64.98 -76.38 -165.89
C LEU A 374 -65.58 -75.48 -166.96
N LYS A 375 -64.97 -74.33 -167.27
CA LYS A 375 -65.37 -73.47 -168.39
C LYS A 375 -65.24 -74.17 -169.75
N ARG A 376 -64.18 -74.97 -169.96
CA ARG A 376 -64.03 -75.80 -171.18
C ARG A 376 -65.05 -76.94 -171.24
N LYS A 377 -65.33 -77.61 -170.11
CA LYS A 377 -66.37 -78.65 -170.04
C LYS A 377 -67.79 -78.10 -170.22
N LEU A 378 -68.07 -76.88 -169.77
CA LEU A 378 -69.38 -76.24 -169.98
C LEU A 378 -69.58 -75.80 -171.44
N GLN A 379 -68.52 -75.37 -172.12
CA GLN A 379 -68.57 -75.14 -173.58
C GLN A 379 -68.74 -76.45 -174.38
N GLU A 380 -68.12 -77.56 -173.94
CA GLU A 380 -68.34 -78.89 -174.54
C GLU A 380 -69.73 -79.47 -174.25
N MET A 381 -70.27 -79.26 -173.04
CA MET A 381 -71.64 -79.67 -172.69
C MET A 381 -72.68 -78.85 -173.45
N SER A 382 -72.45 -77.54 -173.64
CA SER A 382 -73.29 -76.72 -174.52
C SER A 382 -73.30 -77.28 -175.95
N ALA A 383 -72.15 -77.69 -176.49
CA ALA A 383 -72.08 -78.32 -177.81
C ALA A 383 -72.69 -79.74 -177.89
N THR A 384 -72.74 -80.48 -176.78
CA THR A 384 -73.38 -81.82 -176.75
C THR A 384 -74.87 -81.75 -176.49
N VAL A 385 -75.35 -80.77 -175.72
CA VAL A 385 -76.78 -80.50 -175.55
C VAL A 385 -77.38 -80.01 -176.87
N ASP A 386 -76.70 -79.11 -177.60
CA ASP A 386 -77.13 -78.71 -178.95
C ASP A 386 -77.14 -79.88 -179.96
N LYS A 387 -76.36 -80.94 -179.70
CA LYS A 387 -76.35 -82.17 -180.49
C LYS A 387 -77.46 -83.15 -180.06
N LYS A 388 -77.79 -83.19 -178.77
CA LYS A 388 -78.89 -83.99 -178.20
C LYS A 388 -80.25 -83.39 -178.51
N ASP A 389 -80.37 -82.06 -178.57
CA ASP A 389 -81.58 -81.39 -179.05
C ASP A 389 -81.85 -81.68 -180.54
N ARG A 390 -80.81 -81.94 -181.34
CA ARG A 390 -80.98 -82.45 -182.72
C ARG A 390 -81.37 -83.93 -182.77
N GLU A 391 -80.87 -84.77 -181.88
CA GLU A 391 -81.27 -86.20 -181.78
C GLU A 391 -82.68 -86.38 -181.21
N ILE A 392 -83.07 -85.57 -180.23
CA ILE A 392 -84.42 -85.59 -179.64
C ILE A 392 -85.42 -85.06 -180.67
N SER A 393 -85.06 -84.04 -181.46
CA SER A 393 -85.84 -83.61 -182.63
C SER A 393 -86.05 -84.73 -183.68
N ILE A 394 -85.18 -85.76 -183.71
CA ILE A 394 -85.33 -86.96 -184.55
C ILE A 394 -86.13 -88.06 -183.84
N LEU A 395 -86.05 -88.18 -182.51
CA LEU A 395 -86.79 -89.17 -181.71
C LEU A 395 -88.25 -88.78 -181.45
N VAL A 396 -88.53 -87.49 -181.30
CA VAL A 396 -89.89 -86.91 -181.35
C VAL A 396 -90.57 -87.20 -182.71
N LYS A 397 -89.80 -87.48 -183.76
CA LYS A 397 -90.34 -87.94 -185.06
C LYS A 397 -90.54 -89.46 -185.17
N LYS A 398 -89.74 -90.29 -184.46
CA LYS A 398 -89.87 -91.77 -184.43
C LYS A 398 -90.90 -92.30 -183.42
N LEU A 399 -91.08 -91.64 -182.28
CA LEU A 399 -92.09 -92.04 -181.29
C LEU A 399 -93.51 -91.68 -181.73
N ASN A 400 -93.67 -90.58 -182.46
CA ASN A 400 -94.89 -90.24 -183.21
C ASN A 400 -95.24 -91.25 -184.32
N THR A 401 -94.34 -92.18 -184.66
CA THR A 401 -94.59 -93.28 -185.62
C THR A 401 -94.74 -94.64 -184.94
N GLN A 402 -94.15 -94.89 -183.75
CA GLN A 402 -94.22 -96.17 -183.04
C GLN A 402 -95.33 -96.31 -181.98
N ALA A 403 -95.81 -95.24 -181.33
CA ALA A 403 -96.89 -95.42 -180.34
C ALA A 403 -98.28 -95.54 -181.00
N LYS A 404 -98.45 -94.95 -182.19
CA LYS A 404 -99.50 -95.31 -183.17
C LYS A 404 -99.49 -96.82 -183.55
N GLN A 405 -98.50 -97.60 -183.09
CA GLN A 405 -98.36 -99.04 -183.30
C GLN A 405 -98.64 -99.88 -182.03
N ILE A 406 -98.67 -99.28 -180.82
CA ILE A 406 -98.96 -99.96 -179.54
C ILE A 406 -100.41 -99.72 -179.07
N GLU A 407 -101.06 -98.68 -179.62
CA GLU A 407 -102.50 -98.55 -179.82
C GLU A 407 -103.16 -99.81 -180.44
N ILE A 408 -102.37 -100.78 -180.92
CA ILE A 408 -102.82 -101.95 -181.67
C ILE A 408 -102.52 -103.30 -180.96
N THR A 409 -101.57 -103.40 -180.02
CA THR A 409 -100.97 -104.73 -179.69
C THR A 409 -101.33 -105.38 -178.35
N GLN A 410 -101.78 -104.69 -177.31
CA GLN A 410 -102.08 -105.36 -176.01
C GLN A 410 -103.53 -105.32 -175.55
N ILE A 411 -104.44 -104.96 -176.48
CA ILE A 411 -105.82 -105.45 -176.55
C ILE A 411 -105.92 -107.01 -176.58
N GLN A 412 -104.82 -107.79 -176.57
CA GLN A 412 -104.85 -109.17 -177.10
C GLN A 412 -104.12 -110.32 -176.38
N LEU A 413 -103.56 -110.20 -175.17
CA LEU A 413 -103.04 -111.39 -174.45
C LEU A 413 -103.61 -111.58 -173.04
N HIS A 414 -104.90 -111.33 -172.96
CA HIS A 414 -105.82 -112.23 -172.29
C HIS A 414 -105.61 -113.66 -172.83
N GLN A 415 -105.47 -114.60 -171.88
CA GLN A 415 -105.70 -116.03 -172.05
C GLN A 415 -104.58 -116.78 -172.81
N LYS A 416 -103.84 -117.67 -172.09
CA LYS A 416 -103.82 -119.16 -172.28
C LYS A 416 -102.54 -119.89 -171.76
N LYS A 417 -102.46 -120.86 -170.83
CA LYS A 417 -103.41 -121.63 -169.96
C LYS A 417 -104.79 -120.95 -169.90
N THR A 418 -105.83 -121.30 -170.66
CA THR A 418 -106.24 -122.51 -171.40
C THR A 418 -106.57 -122.30 -172.90
N GLY A 419 -105.65 -122.62 -173.81
CA GLY A 419 -105.84 -123.14 -175.19
C GLY A 419 -106.47 -122.31 -176.33
N LYS A 420 -105.75 -122.12 -177.46
CA LYS A 420 -106.15 -121.58 -178.81
C LYS A 420 -105.94 -120.08 -179.08
N GLY A 421 -105.42 -119.60 -180.19
CA GLY A 421 -105.01 -120.18 -181.46
C GLY A 421 -103.97 -119.23 -182.03
N ALA A 422 -103.21 -119.68 -183.04
CA ALA A 422 -103.56 -119.44 -184.44
C ALA A 422 -103.56 -117.91 -184.70
N ALA A 423 -102.64 -117.39 -185.52
CA ALA A 423 -102.83 -117.33 -186.98
C ALA A 423 -104.11 -116.54 -187.37
N PRO A 424 -104.24 -115.97 -188.58
CA PRO A 424 -103.23 -115.49 -189.52
C PRO A 424 -103.65 -114.13 -190.13
N GLY A 425 -102.88 -113.08 -189.93
CA GLY A 425 -103.25 -111.79 -190.54
C GLY A 425 -104.56 -111.22 -189.97
N ALA A 426 -105.21 -110.21 -190.54
CA ALA A 426 -104.95 -109.35 -191.71
C ALA A 426 -105.78 -108.04 -191.57
N ASP A 427 -105.37 -106.99 -192.31
CA ASP A 427 -106.12 -105.84 -192.85
C ASP A 427 -106.94 -104.84 -191.98
N SER A 428 -107.03 -103.60 -192.54
CA SER A 428 -108.06 -102.54 -192.40
C SER A 428 -108.13 -101.69 -191.13
#